data_AF-A0A9D4FK57-F1
#
_entry.id   AF-A0A9D4FK57-F1
#
_cell.length_a   1.000
_cell.length_b   1.000
_cell.length_c   1.000
_cell.angle_alpha   90.00
_cell.angle_beta   90.00
_cell.angle_gamma   90.00
#
_symmetry.space_group_name_H-M   'P 1'
#
loop_
_entity.id
_entity.type
_entity.pdbx_description
1 polymer ?
#
loop_
_entity_poly.entity_id
_entity_poly.type
_entity_poly.pdbx_seq_one_letter_code
_entity_poly.pdbx_strand_id
1 'polypeptide(L)' 'MTIRPTSGFKGRNLTIGGIFPMSGSWAGGQGCLPAVQMALEDVNKRSDLLTDYMLHMDYNDSQVCARWFIYKNCI' A
#
# COMPACT_ATOMS: atom_id res chain seq x y z
N MET A 1 -5.08 -10.51 36.75
CA MET A 1 -4.39 -10.42 35.45
C MET A 1 -5.15 -11.33 34.49
N THR A 2 -6.01 -10.78 33.63
CA THR A 2 -6.82 -11.58 32.71
C THR A 2 -5.95 -12.05 31.56
N ILE A 3 -5.64 -13.35 31.53
CA ILE A 3 -5.00 -13.99 30.38
C ILE A 3 -6.01 -13.98 29.25
N ARG A 4 -5.87 -13.04 28.30
CA ARG A 4 -6.61 -13.12 27.03
C ARG A 4 -6.13 -14.37 26.31
N PRO A 5 -7.02 -15.20 25.75
CA PRO A 5 -6.59 -16.35 24.98
C PRO A 5 -5.83 -15.81 23.77
N THR A 6 -4.53 -16.10 23.69
CA THR A 6 -3.73 -15.89 22.48
C THR A 6 -4.21 -16.87 21.44
N SER A 7 -5.35 -16.56 20.82
CA SER A 7 -5.82 -17.21 19.60
C SER A 7 -4.73 -17.01 18.55
N GLY A 8 -3.95 -18.07 18.30
CA GLY A 8 -2.89 -18.22 17.32
C GLY A 8 -2.45 -16.97 16.54
N PHE A 9 -1.19 -16.60 16.72
CA PHE A 9 -0.38 -15.68 15.90
C PHE A 9 -0.32 -16.10 14.43
N LYS A 10 -1.45 -16.12 13.72
CA LYS A 10 -1.49 -16.19 12.26
C LYS A 10 -1.30 -14.76 11.77
N GLY A 11 -0.14 -14.49 11.16
CA GLY A 11 0.11 -13.23 10.46
C GLY A 11 -1.07 -12.89 9.57
N ARG A 12 -1.82 -11.85 9.93
CA ARG A 12 -3.00 -11.39 9.19
C ARG A 12 -2.54 -10.40 8.13
N ASN A 13 -2.99 -10.57 6.90
CA ASN A 13 -2.66 -9.60 5.85
C ASN A 13 -3.53 -8.35 6.02
N LEU A 14 -2.87 -7.19 6.03
CA LEU A 14 -3.50 -5.88 5.99
C LEU A 14 -3.11 -5.22 4.66
N THR A 15 -4.08 -5.00 3.77
CA THR A 15 -3.81 -4.43 2.44
C THR A 15 -4.27 -2.97 2.38
N ILE A 16 -3.41 -2.09 1.89
CA ILE A 16 -3.73 -0.69 1.58
C ILE A 16 -3.76 -0.46 0.06
N GLY A 17 -4.61 0.46 -0.39
CA GLY A 17 -4.67 0.87 -1.79
C GLY A 17 -3.75 2.05 -2.08
N GLY A 18 -2.96 1.98 -3.15
CA GLY A 18 -2.10 3.06 -3.65
C GLY A 18 -2.51 3.53 -5.05
N ILE A 19 -2.58 4.84 -5.26
CA ILE A 19 -2.77 5.41 -6.60
C ILE A 19 -1.52 6.24 -6.90
N PHE A 20 -0.72 5.80 -7.87
CA PHE A 20 0.51 6.48 -8.24
C PHE A 20 0.44 6.93 -9.69
N PRO A 21 0.69 8.21 -10.00
CA PRO A 21 0.73 8.66 -11.38
C PRO A 21 2.06 8.23 -12.01
N MET A 22 2.08 7.07 -12.66
CA MET A 22 3.27 6.54 -13.34
C MET A 22 3.47 7.17 -14.71
N SER A 23 2.40 7.72 -15.28
CA SER A 23 2.36 8.35 -16.60
C SER A 23 1.46 9.61 -16.60
N GLY A 24 1.29 10.27 -17.75
CA GLY A 24 0.48 11.48 -17.91
C GLY A 24 1.27 12.79 -17.72
N SER A 25 0.56 13.90 -17.43
CA SER A 25 1.17 15.24 -17.36
C SER A 25 2.20 15.41 -16.24
N TRP A 26 2.18 14.54 -15.22
CA TRP A 26 3.16 14.54 -14.14
C TRP A 26 3.40 13.12 -13.64
N ALA A 27 4.52 12.52 -14.06
CA ALA A 27 4.91 11.16 -13.69
C ALA A 27 5.58 11.08 -12.29
N GLY A 28 5.02 11.75 -11.29
CA GLY A 28 5.56 11.77 -9.92
C GLY A 28 5.55 10.40 -9.21
N GLY A 29 4.68 9.49 -9.66
CA GLY A 29 4.56 8.14 -9.11
C GLY A 29 5.81 7.27 -9.30
N GLN A 30 6.66 7.57 -10.29
CA GLN A 30 7.88 6.82 -10.59
C GLN A 30 8.88 6.83 -9.42
N GLY A 31 8.97 7.93 -8.68
CA GLY A 31 9.79 8.02 -7.46
C GLY A 31 9.03 7.62 -6.21
N CYS A 32 7.72 7.86 -6.15
CA CYS A 32 6.93 7.59 -4.96
C CYS A 32 6.67 6.09 -4.74
N LEU A 33 6.45 5.29 -5.79
CA LEU A 33 6.25 3.85 -5.63
C LEU A 33 7.44 3.14 -4.98
N PRO A 34 8.70 3.29 -5.46
CA PRO A 34 9.84 2.64 -4.82
C PRO A 34 10.05 3.13 -3.39
N ALA A 35 9.75 4.41 -3.10
CA ALA A 35 9.78 4.92 -1.73
C ALA A 35 8.76 4.21 -0.82
N VAL A 36 7.54 3.99 -1.31
CA VAL A 36 6.51 3.27 -0.55
C VAL A 36 6.86 1.78 -0.41
N GLN A 37 7.45 1.15 -1.42
CA GLN A 37 7.92 -0.23 -1.32
C GLN A 37 9.00 -0.39 -0.24
N MET A 38 9.99 0.51 -0.20
CA MET A 38 11.00 0.52 0.88
C MET A 38 10.35 0.72 2.26
N ALA A 39 9.37 1.62 2.36
CA ALA A 39 8.66 1.84 3.63
C ALA A 39 7.86 0.60 4.09
N LEU A 40 7.21 -0.12 3.16
CA LEU A 40 6.49 -1.36 3.48
C LEU A 40 7.43 -2.44 3.99
N GLU A 41 8.60 -2.58 3.37
CA GLU A 41 9.62 -3.51 3.84
C GLU A 41 10.10 -3.15 5.26
N ASP A 42 10.39 -1.88 5.52
CA ASP A 42 10.89 -1.43 6.82
C ASP A 42 9.85 -1.62 7.94
N VAL A 43 8.57 -1.35 7.65
CA VAL A 43 7.48 -1.59 8.60
C VAL A 43 7.32 -3.08 8.90
N ASN A 44 7.36 -3.93 7.87
CA ASN A 44 7.21 -5.38 8.05
C ASN A 44 8.42 -6.05 8.72
N LYS A 45 9.64 -5.47 8.61
CA LYS A 45 10.85 -5.96 9.29
C LYS A 45 10.84 -5.66 10.80
N ARG A 46 10.05 -4.68 11.24
CA ARG A 46 9.97 -4.22 12.63
C ARG A 46 8.93 -5.03 13.41
N SER A 47 9.40 -5.83 14.38
CA SER A 47 8.51 -6.63 15.25
C SER A 47 7.73 -5.81 16.28
N ASP A 48 8.14 -4.56 16.50
CA ASP A 48 7.48 -3.60 17.39
C ASP A 48 6.34 -2.82 16.72
N LEU A 49 6.20 -2.93 15.39
CA LEU A 49 5.13 -2.33 14.60
C LEU A 49 4.22 -3.40 14.02
N LEU A 50 2.91 -3.13 14.01
CA LEU A 50 1.90 -4.01 13.42
C LEU A 50 2.09 -5.49 13.80
N THR A 51 2.42 -5.74 15.08
CA THR A 51 2.61 -7.09 15.59
C THR A 51 1.38 -7.94 15.24
N ASP A 52 1.62 -9.09 14.62
CA ASP A 52 0.62 -10.04 14.10
C ASP A 52 0.02 -9.71 12.72
N TYR A 53 0.51 -8.66 12.06
CA TYR A 53 0.06 -8.27 10.73
C TYR A 53 1.22 -8.15 9.74
N MET A 54 0.97 -8.53 8.49
CA MET A 54 1.84 -8.20 7.36
C MET A 54 1.14 -7.15 6.50
N LEU A 55 1.81 -6.03 6.29
CA LEU A 55 1.30 -4.93 5.49
C LEU A 55 1.61 -5.16 4.01
N HIS A 56 0.58 -5.10 3.19
CA HIS A 56 0.63 -5.23 1.74
C HIS A 56 0.05 -3.97 1.09
N MET A 57 0.47 -3.68 -0.15
CA MET A 57 -0.11 -2.61 -0.93
C MET A 57 -0.46 -3.10 -2.33
N ASP A 58 -1.72 -2.89 -2.71
CA ASP A 58 -2.17 -3.01 -4.09
C ASP A 58 -2.19 -1.60 -4.70
N TYR A 59 -1.59 -1.41 -5.87
CA TYR A 59 -1.51 -0.10 -6.49
C TYR A 59 -1.91 -0.09 -7.96
N ASN A 60 -2.36 1.09 -8.44
CA ASN A 60 -2.75 1.30 -9.82
C ASN A 60 -2.23 2.65 -10.37
N ASP A 61 -1.94 2.70 -11.67
CA ASP A 61 -1.55 3.94 -12.37
C ASP A 61 -2.79 4.80 -12.68
N SER A 62 -2.84 6.02 -12.16
CA SER A 62 -3.91 6.98 -12.47
C SER A 62 -3.66 7.81 -13.73
N GLN A 63 -2.43 7.82 -14.24
CA GLN A 63 -1.99 8.66 -15.37
C GLN A 63 -2.25 10.16 -15.15
N VAL A 64 -2.38 10.60 -13.88
CA VAL A 64 -2.86 11.96 -13.50
C VAL A 64 -4.24 12.30 -14.08
N CYS A 65 -5.01 11.31 -14.55
CA CYS A 65 -6.36 11.56 -15.03
C CYS A 65 -7.26 11.71 -13.79
N ALA A 66 -7.75 12.92 -13.56
CA ALA A 66 -8.79 13.18 -12.56
C ALA A 66 -10.15 12.70 -13.11
N ARG A 67 -10.25 11.42 -13.47
CA ARG A 67 -11.46 10.85 -14.05
C ARG A 67 -12.07 9.83 -13.09
N TRP A 68 -12.71 10.36 -12.06
CA TRP A 68 -13.45 9.57 -11.08
C TRP A 68 -14.67 8.81 -11.65
N PHE A 69 -15.02 8.94 -12.95
CA PHE A 69 -16.24 8.27 -13.47
C PHE A 69 -16.25 7.72 -14.90
N ILE A 70 -15.21 7.80 -15.73
CA ILE A 70 -15.31 7.25 -17.10
C ILE A 70 -14.01 6.54 -17.48
N TYR A 71 -14.05 5.21 -17.41
CA TYR A 71 -13.27 4.34 -18.30
C TYR A 71 -13.49 4.86 -19.73
N LYS A 72 -12.58 5.70 -20.24
CA LYS A 72 -12.12 5.79 -21.64
C LYS A 72 -11.21 7.01 -21.78
N ASN A 73 -9.93 6.68 -21.97
CA ASN A 73 -8.85 7.48 -22.58
C ASN A 73 -8.49 8.79 -21.88
N CYS A 74 -7.41 8.75 -21.09
CA CYS A 74 -6.55 9.90 -20.91
C CYS A 74 -5.60 9.96 -22.11
N ILE A 75 -5.68 11.04 -22.87
CA ILE A 75 -4.75 11.41 -23.95
C ILE A 75 -3.41 11.85 -23.35
#